data_AF-A0A3C1HG50-F1
#
_entry.id   AF-A0A3C1HG50-F1
#
_cell.length_a   1.000
_cell.length_b   1.000
_cell.length_c   1.000
_cell.angle_alpha   90.00
_cell.angle_beta   90.00
_cell.angle_gamma   90.00
#
_symmetry.space_group_name_H-M   'P 1'
#
loop_
_entity.id
_entity.type
_entity.pdbx_description
1 polymer ?
#
loop_
_entity_poly.entity_id
_entity_poly.type
_entity_poly.pdbx_seq_one_letter_code
_entity_poly.pdbx_strand_id
1 'polypeptide(L)'
;MRLGINTFLFSCPFTNASTRFFPRFRRWGFETVEISIGDFGHIDPVYVRDRLQATGLVCGSVSPCLGPGMDLRGPAAHQRAGIRFMRRVIDRMVELDARTMAGVVYSLVGRTEAVPAPERRRQWRT
;
A
#
# COMPACT_ATOMS: atom_id res chain seq x y z
N MET A 1 -19.50 -7.97 4.63
CA MET A 1 -18.47 -8.31 3.61
C MET A 1 -18.56 -7.27 2.52
N ARG A 2 -17.45 -6.68 2.07
CA ARG A 2 -17.43 -5.66 1.00
C ARG A 2 -16.72 -6.19 -0.23
N LEU A 3 -17.23 -5.88 -1.42
CA LEU A 3 -16.52 -6.16 -2.67
C LEU A 3 -15.55 -5.02 -3.00
N GLY A 4 -14.26 -5.36 -3.11
CA GLY A 4 -13.17 -4.39 -3.26
C GLY A 4 -12.46 -4.46 -4.60
N ILE A 5 -11.86 -3.33 -5.02
CA ILE A 5 -10.99 -3.26 -6.19
C ILE A 5 -9.62 -2.66 -5.84
N ASN A 6 -8.56 -3.27 -6.36
CA ASN A 6 -7.21 -2.77 -6.18
C ASN A 6 -6.87 -1.71 -7.24
N THR A 7 -6.29 -0.59 -6.81
CA THR A 7 -5.99 0.54 -7.70
C THR A 7 -4.80 0.32 -8.63
N PHE A 8 -3.90 -0.63 -8.36
CA PHE A 8 -2.80 -0.99 -9.26
C PHE A 8 -3.27 -1.57 -10.60
N LEU A 9 -4.50 -2.08 -10.68
CA LEU A 9 -5.11 -2.49 -11.94
C LEU A 9 -5.24 -1.33 -12.94
N PHE A 10 -5.19 -0.07 -12.47
CA PHE A 10 -5.42 1.12 -13.29
C PHE A 10 -4.35 2.21 -13.17
N SER A 11 -3.55 2.23 -12.10
CA SER A 11 -2.49 3.22 -11.94
C SER A 11 -1.36 2.71 -11.05
N CYS A 12 -0.11 2.93 -11.48
CA CYS A 12 1.09 2.75 -10.68
C CYS A 12 2.10 3.84 -11.08
N PRO A 13 2.36 4.85 -10.23
CA PRO A 13 1.84 5.04 -8.88
C PRO A 13 0.38 5.49 -8.84
N PHE A 14 -0.30 5.29 -7.70
CA PHE A 14 -1.57 5.95 -7.41
C PHE A 14 -1.30 7.38 -6.94
N THR A 15 -2.01 8.35 -7.53
CA THR A 15 -1.88 9.79 -7.24
C THR A 15 -3.25 10.44 -7.04
N ASN A 16 -3.30 11.70 -6.59
CA ASN A 16 -4.56 12.46 -6.53
C ASN A 16 -5.37 12.44 -7.84
N ALA A 17 -4.70 12.47 -9.00
CA ALA A 17 -5.35 12.39 -10.31
C ALA A 17 -6.04 11.03 -10.55
N SER A 18 -5.60 9.97 -9.88
CA SER A 18 -6.16 8.61 -9.99
C SER A 18 -7.56 8.50 -9.36
N THR A 19 -7.95 9.44 -8.48
CA THR A 19 -9.31 9.50 -7.91
C THR A 19 -10.41 9.65 -8.97
N ARG A 20 -10.07 10.04 -10.21
CA ARG A 20 -10.96 10.03 -11.38
C ARG A 20 -11.61 8.67 -11.65
N PHE A 21 -11.02 7.57 -11.17
CA PHE A 21 -11.57 6.23 -11.36
C PHE A 21 -12.69 5.86 -10.39
N PHE A 22 -12.82 6.57 -9.25
CA PHE A 22 -13.79 6.24 -8.20
C PHE A 22 -15.25 6.20 -8.68
N PRO A 23 -15.75 7.16 -9.48
CA PRO A 23 -17.12 7.09 -10.01
C PRO A 23 -17.35 5.85 -10.88
N ARG A 24 -16.31 5.37 -11.58
CA ARG A 24 -16.40 4.16 -12.41
C ARG A 24 -16.42 2.90 -11.53
N PHE A 25 -15.59 2.83 -10.50
CA PHE A 25 -15.58 1.70 -9.56
C PHE A 25 -16.93 1.56 -8.85
N ARG A 26 -17.52 2.66 -8.39
CA ARG A 26 -18.85 2.63 -7.79
C ARG A 26 -19.93 2.13 -8.74
N ARG A 27 -19.87 2.54 -10.01
CA ARG A 27 -20.80 2.11 -11.07
C ARG A 27 -20.68 0.62 -11.38
N TRP A 28 -19.49 0.06 -11.28
CA TRP A 28 -19.25 -1.39 -11.42
C TRP A 28 -19.73 -2.19 -10.21
N GLY A 29 -20.16 -1.54 -9.12
CA GLY A 29 -20.69 -2.20 -7.93
C GLY A 29 -19.65 -2.45 -6.84
N PHE A 30 -18.44 -1.92 -6.95
CA PHE A 30 -17.47 -1.98 -5.86
C PHE A 30 -17.87 -1.03 -4.73
N GLU A 31 -17.59 -1.46 -3.50
CA GLU A 31 -17.89 -0.73 -2.27
C GLU A 31 -16.61 -0.18 -1.62
N THR A 32 -15.46 -0.78 -1.93
CA THR A 32 -14.19 -0.43 -1.32
C THR A 32 -13.04 -0.46 -2.31
N VAL A 33 -11.99 0.32 -2.04
CA VAL A 33 -10.76 0.33 -2.81
C VAL A 33 -9.56 -0.04 -1.94
N GLU A 34 -8.56 -0.68 -2.55
CA GLU A 34 -7.22 -0.80 -2.00
C GLU A 34 -6.29 0.24 -2.66
N ILE A 35 -5.67 1.10 -1.85
CA ILE A 35 -4.82 2.21 -2.31
C ILE A 35 -3.35 1.88 -2.05
N SER A 36 -2.51 2.06 -3.06
CA SER A 36 -1.07 1.88 -2.92
C SER A 36 -0.36 3.17 -2.49
N ILE A 37 0.60 3.04 -1.55
CA ILE A 37 1.43 4.15 -1.09
C ILE A 37 2.90 3.74 -1.21
N GLY A 38 3.60 4.32 -2.19
CA GLY A 38 5.05 4.23 -2.35
C GLY A 38 5.79 5.54 -2.10
N ASP A 39 5.12 6.67 -2.33
CA ASP A 39 5.63 8.01 -2.08
C ASP A 39 4.53 8.85 -1.43
N PHE A 40 4.88 9.58 -0.37
CA PHE A 40 3.94 10.42 0.37
C PHE A 40 3.59 11.72 -0.37
N GLY A 41 4.34 12.10 -1.40
CA GLY A 41 4.04 13.27 -2.25
C GLY A 41 2.98 13.02 -3.32
N HIS A 42 2.63 11.76 -3.59
CA HIS A 42 1.66 11.40 -4.62
C HIS A 42 0.20 11.66 -4.23
N ILE A 43 -0.08 11.60 -2.92
CA ILE A 43 -1.43 11.57 -2.37
C ILE A 43 -1.56 12.61 -1.27
N ASP A 44 -2.60 13.44 -1.38
CA ASP A 44 -3.17 14.13 -0.23
C ASP A 44 -4.26 13.21 0.35
N PRO A 45 -4.07 12.66 1.56
CA PRO A 45 -4.99 11.69 2.14
C PRO A 45 -6.37 12.30 2.45
N VAL A 46 -6.44 13.58 2.81
CA VAL A 46 -7.71 14.27 3.07
C VAL A 46 -8.48 14.42 1.77
N TYR A 47 -7.80 14.90 0.72
CA TYR A 47 -8.40 14.98 -0.62
C TYR A 47 -8.93 13.63 -1.10
N VAL A 48 -8.11 12.56 -0.99
CA VAL A 48 -8.53 11.23 -1.45
C VAL A 48 -9.71 10.70 -0.65
N ARG A 49 -9.73 10.88 0.67
CA ARG A 49 -10.87 10.51 1.52
C ARG A 49 -12.15 11.21 1.08
N ASP A 50 -12.08 12.52 0.84
CA ASP A 50 -13.25 13.30 0.44
C ASP A 50 -13.78 12.83 -0.94
N ARG A 51 -12.89 12.46 -1.87
CA ARG A 51 -13.27 11.88 -3.16
C ARG A 51 -13.91 10.49 -3.02
N LEU A 52 -13.44 9.66 -2.08
CA LEU A 52 -14.06 8.38 -1.78
C LEU A 52 -15.48 8.57 -1.23
N GLN A 53 -15.63 9.44 -0.24
CA GLN A 53 -16.93 9.76 0.38
C GLN A 53 -17.94 10.30 -0.65
N ALA A 54 -17.51 11.21 -1.52
CA ALA A 54 -18.35 11.77 -2.59
C ALA A 54 -18.87 10.72 -3.59
N THR A 55 -18.25 9.54 -3.66
CA THR A 55 -18.66 8.43 -4.53
C THR A 55 -19.30 7.27 -3.76
N GLY A 56 -19.43 7.38 -2.43
CA GLY A 56 -19.92 6.30 -1.57
C GLY A 56 -18.97 5.10 -1.51
N LEU A 57 -17.68 5.32 -1.79
CA LEU A 57 -16.62 4.32 -1.62
C LEU A 57 -15.89 4.55 -0.30
N VAL A 58 -15.18 3.52 0.15
CA VAL A 58 -14.32 3.58 1.35
C VAL A 58 -12.93 3.00 1.05
N CYS A 59 -11.91 3.50 1.73
CA CYS A 59 -10.57 2.91 1.67
C CYS A 59 -10.53 1.67 2.59
N GLY A 60 -10.61 0.48 1.99
CA GLY A 60 -10.67 -0.77 2.76
C GLY A 60 -9.31 -1.19 3.27
N SER A 61 -8.31 -1.06 2.39
CA SER A 61 -6.93 -1.38 2.69
C SER A 61 -5.96 -0.42 2.02
N VAL A 62 -4.78 -0.31 2.61
CA VAL A 62 -3.63 0.37 2.02
C VAL A 62 -2.51 -0.64 1.82
N SER A 63 -1.93 -0.61 0.62
CA SER A 63 -0.75 -1.42 0.28
C SER A 63 0.51 -0.56 0.28
N PRO A 64 1.42 -0.70 1.27
CA PRO A 64 2.69 0.01 1.26
C PRO A 64 3.62 -0.60 0.21
N CYS A 65 4.39 0.24 -0.49
CA CYS A 65 5.37 -0.20 -1.48
C CYS A 65 6.78 -0.02 -0.94
N LEU A 66 7.31 -1.04 -0.25
CA LEU A 66 8.68 -1.03 0.26
C LEU A 66 9.67 -1.16 -0.91
N GLY A 67 10.22 -0.03 -1.34
CA GLY A 67 11.25 0.05 -2.37
C GLY A 67 12.67 -0.29 -1.87
N PRO A 68 13.69 -0.08 -2.74
CA PRO A 68 15.09 -0.28 -2.38
C PRO A 68 15.49 0.47 -1.11
N GLY A 69 16.28 -0.17 -0.25
CA GLY A 69 16.70 0.41 1.03
C GLY A 69 15.70 0.29 2.18
N MET A 70 14.55 -0.36 1.97
CA MET A 70 13.51 -0.58 3.00
C MET A 70 13.20 -2.06 3.26
N ASP A 71 14.08 -2.97 2.82
CA ASP A 71 13.87 -4.41 3.00
C ASP A 71 13.97 -4.84 4.48
N LEU A 72 12.90 -5.43 4.99
CA LEU A 72 12.86 -6.01 6.34
C LEU A 72 13.66 -7.31 6.47
N ARG A 73 14.07 -7.91 5.35
CA ARG A 73 14.98 -9.07 5.28
C ARG A 73 16.39 -8.67 4.85
N GLY A 74 16.72 -7.39 5.00
CA GLY A 74 18.02 -6.80 4.69
C GLY A 74 18.79 -6.38 5.95
N PRO A 75 19.86 -5.59 5.81
CA PRO A 75 20.63 -5.06 6.95
C PRO A 75 19.76 -4.21 7.89
N ALA A 76 20.18 -4.07 9.16
CA ALA A 76 19.44 -3.33 10.18
C ALA A 76 19.07 -1.88 9.79
N ALA A 77 19.89 -1.23 8.95
CA ALA A 77 19.57 0.10 8.41
C ALA A 77 18.31 0.09 7.53
N HIS A 78 18.17 -0.92 6.67
CA HIS A 78 17.00 -1.09 5.79
C HIS A 78 15.75 -1.45 6.59
N GLN A 79 15.88 -2.35 7.57
CA GLN A 79 14.78 -2.70 8.47
C GLN A 79 14.22 -1.47 9.20
N ARG A 80 15.10 -0.64 9.78
CA ARG A 80 14.71 0.61 10.43
C ARG A 80 14.03 1.57 9.46
N ALA A 81 14.52 1.67 8.22
CA ALA A 81 13.90 2.51 7.19
C ALA A 81 12.50 2.00 6.80
N GLY A 82 12.34 0.70 6.54
CA GLY A 82 11.06 0.07 6.22
C GLY A 82 10.04 0.20 7.33
N ILE A 83 10.43 -0.03 8.59
CA ILE A 83 9.55 0.16 9.75
C ILE A 83 9.12 1.63 9.88
N ARG A 84 10.05 2.59 9.72
CA ARG A 84 9.70 4.03 9.73
C ARG A 84 8.75 4.39 8.60
N PHE A 85 8.96 3.85 7.41
CA PHE A 85 8.08 4.06 6.27
C PHE A 85 6.67 3.52 6.56
N MET A 86 6.54 2.27 7.02
CA MET A 86 5.24 1.68 7.34
C MET A 86 4.52 2.43 8.46
N ARG A 87 5.23 2.91 9.49
CA ARG A 87 4.63 3.79 10.52
C ARG A 87 4.03 5.06 9.91
N ARG A 88 4.76 5.73 9.02
CA ARG A 88 4.23 6.90 8.30
C ARG A 88 3.05 6.54 7.40
N VAL A 89 3.02 5.35 6.80
CA VAL A 89 1.85 4.87 6.06
C VAL A 89 0.65 4.69 7.01
N ILE A 90 0.85 4.15 8.22
CA ILE A 90 -0.21 4.05 9.24
C ILE A 90 -0.74 5.44 9.60
N ASP A 91 0.13 6.44 9.76
CA ASP A 91 -0.30 7.82 10.02
C ASP A 91 -1.21 8.34 8.87
N ARG A 92 -0.84 8.07 7.61
CA ARG A 92 -1.69 8.41 6.44
C ARG A 92 -2.99 7.61 6.38
N MET A 93 -3.00 6.38 6.87
CA MET A 93 -4.22 5.56 6.94
C MET A 93 -5.26 6.18 7.87
N VAL A 94 -4.84 6.82 8.97
CA VAL A 94 -5.75 7.56 9.87
C VAL A 94 -6.43 8.70 9.10
N GLU A 95 -5.67 9.46 8.32
CA GLU A 95 -6.21 10.57 7.52
C GLU A 95 -7.15 10.08 6.39
N LEU A 96 -6.85 8.91 5.80
CA LEU A 96 -7.66 8.25 4.76
C LEU A 96 -8.92 7.51 5.28
N ASP A 97 -9.05 7.35 6.61
CA ASP A 97 -10.03 6.44 7.24
C ASP A 97 -9.89 4.98 6.75
N ALA A 98 -8.64 4.52 6.60
CA ALA A 98 -8.32 3.15 6.20
C ALA A 98 -8.00 2.28 7.42
N ARG A 99 -8.58 1.08 7.50
CA ARG A 99 -8.45 0.20 8.67
C ARG A 99 -7.42 -0.91 8.56
N THR A 100 -6.99 -1.24 7.34
CA THR A 100 -6.15 -2.42 7.10
C THR A 100 -4.94 -2.05 6.26
N MET A 101 -3.75 -2.42 6.74
CA MET A 101 -2.54 -2.44 5.92
C MET A 101 -2.36 -3.87 5.40
N ALA A 102 -2.27 -4.03 4.08
CA ALA A 102 -2.15 -5.34 3.42
C ALA A 102 -1.07 -5.30 2.34
N GLY A 103 -0.57 -6.46 1.91
CA GLY A 103 0.47 -6.56 0.88
C GLY A 103 1.84 -6.92 1.44
N VAL A 104 2.90 -6.47 0.77
CA VAL A 104 4.28 -6.85 1.12
C VAL A 104 4.76 -6.02 2.32
N VAL A 105 4.49 -6.52 3.52
CA VAL A 105 4.87 -5.90 4.81
C VAL A 105 5.98 -6.69 5.53
N TYR A 106 6.66 -7.58 4.81
CA TYR A 106 7.67 -8.50 5.34
C TYR A 106 9.00 -8.47 4.56
N SER A 107 9.09 -7.71 3.47
CA SER A 107 10.30 -7.56 2.65
C SER A 107 10.21 -6.35 1.72
N LEU A 108 11.24 -6.13 0.90
CA LEU A 108 11.11 -5.30 -0.31
C LEU A 108 10.11 -5.92 -1.30
N VAL A 109 9.44 -5.06 -2.07
CA VAL A 109 8.57 -5.45 -3.19
C VAL A 109 9.42 -6.00 -4.33
N GLY A 110 9.02 -7.15 -4.89
CA GLY A 110 9.70 -7.78 -6.03
C GLY A 110 10.71 -8.87 -5.67
N ARG A 111 10.92 -9.14 -4.38
CA ARG A 111 11.76 -10.25 -3.91
C ARG A 111 11.06 -11.59 -4.20
N THR A 112 11.39 -12.18 -5.35
CA THR A 112 10.70 -13.33 -5.95
C THR A 112 11.60 -14.54 -6.14
N GLU A 113 12.86 -14.46 -5.71
CA GLU A 113 13.85 -15.50 -5.92
C GLU A 113 13.53 -16.76 -5.10
N ALA A 114 13.42 -17.90 -5.79
CA ALA A 114 13.38 -19.21 -5.16
C ALA A 114 14.79 -19.59 -4.69
N VAL A 115 15.06 -19.39 -3.41
CA VAL A 115 16.38 -19.72 -2.82
C VAL A 115 16.38 -21.10 -2.14
N PRO A 116 17.48 -21.86 -2.25
CA PRO A 116 17.64 -23.12 -1.51
C PRO A 116 17.51 -22.95 0.00
N ALA A 117 17.16 -24.02 0.72
CA ALA A 117 16.94 -23.98 2.18
C ALA A 117 18.13 -23.40 2.99
N PRO A 118 19.41 -23.66 2.66
CA PRO A 118 20.54 -23.03 3.35
C PRO A 118 20.54 -21.51 3.22
N GLU A 119 20.28 -20.99 2.03
CA GLU A 119 20.22 -19.54 1.78
C GLU A 119 19.01 -18.91 2.47
N ARG A 120 17.84 -19.56 2.40
CA ARG A 120 16.66 -19.10 3.14
C ARG A 120 16.97 -18.93 4.63
N ARG A 121 17.64 -19.89 5.27
CA ARG A 121 18.04 -19.80 6.69
C ARG A 121 19.00 -18.64 6.96
N ARG A 122 19.93 -18.34 6.04
CA ARG A 122 20.84 -17.19 6.15
C ARG A 122 20.07 -15.87 6.21
N GLN A 123 19.02 -15.74 5.40
CA GLN A 123 18.20 -14.53 5.31
C GLN A 123 17.31 -14.29 6.54
N TRP A 124 17.07 -15.30 7.39
CA TRP A 124 16.33 -15.14 8.65
C TRP A 124 17.22 -14.74 9.83
N ARG A 125 18.54 -14.66 9.65
CA ARG A 125 19.50 -14.25 10.70
C ARG A 125 19.82 -12.75 10.67
N THR A 126 19.44 -12.06 9.60
CA THR A 126 19.52 -10.60 9.46
C THR A 126 18.31 -9.95 10.08
#